data_AF-A0A8F5VLS8-F1
#
_entry.id   AF-A0A8F5VLS8-F1
#
_cell.length_a   1.000
_cell.length_b   1.000
_cell.length_c   1.000
_cell.angle_alpha   90.00
_cell.angle_beta   90.00
_cell.angle_gamma   90.00
#
_symmetry.space_group_name_H-M   'P 1'
#
loop_
_entity.id
_entity.type
_entity.pdbx_description
1 polymer ?
#
loop_
_entity_poly.entity_id
_entity_poly.type
_entity_poly.pdbx_seq_one_letter_code
_entity_poly.pdbx_strand_id
1 'polypeptide(L)' 'MPGSYKCARCKQKVEIDINVRCPFCGHRILFKERGAAIKDLKAR' A
#
# COMPACT_ATOMS: atom_id res chain seq x y z
N MET A 1 -2.99 -12.75 -4.56
CA MET A 1 -3.54 -11.96 -3.44
C MET A 1 -3.54 -10.51 -3.88
N PRO A 2 -4.71 -9.89 -4.10
CA PRO A 2 -4.77 -8.48 -4.45
C PRO A 2 -4.02 -7.71 -3.36
N GLY A 3 -2.96 -7.00 -3.75
CA GLY A 3 -2.15 -6.26 -2.79
C GLY A 3 -3.02 -5.14 -2.23
N SER A 4 -3.26 -5.13 -0.92
CA SER A 4 -3.81 -3.95 -0.28
C SER A 4 -2.78 -2.83 -0.39
N TYR A 5 -3.15 -1.76 -1.09
CA TYR A 5 -2.32 -0.57 -1.24
C TYR A 5 -2.85 0.53 -0.33
N LYS A 6 -1.96 1.39 0.14
CA LYS A 6 -2.28 2.56 0.94
C LYS A 6 -2.01 3.82 0.14
N CYS A 7 -3.00 4.69 -0.02
CA CYS A 7 -2.79 5.94 -0.73
C CYS A 7 -1.87 6.88 0.06
N ALA A 8 -0.92 7.54 -0.63
CA ALA A 8 -0.01 8.48 0.01
C ALA A 8 -0.72 9.71 0.62
N ARG A 9 -1.85 10.12 0.02
CA ARG A 9 -2.57 11.35 0.41
C ARG A 9 -3.69 11.10 1.41
N CYS A 10 -4.69 10.29 1.06
CA CYS A 10 -5.82 10.01 1.96
C CYS A 10 -5.51 8.93 3.01
N LYS A 11 -4.36 8.24 2.91
CA LYS A 11 -3.91 7.17 3.84
C LYS A 11 -4.88 5.99 3.97
N GLN A 12 -5.93 5.92 3.15
CA GLN A 12 -6.86 4.79 3.13
C GLN A 12 -6.24 3.57 2.44
N LYS A 13 -6.66 2.39 2.89
CA LYS A 13 -6.42 1.13 2.19
C LYS A 13 -7.36 1.05 0.99
N VAL A 14 -6.79 0.67 -0.14
CA VAL A 14 -7.45 0.55 -1.42
C VAL A 14 -6.96 -0.74 -2.08
N GLU A 15 -7.90 -1.56 -2.52
CA GLU A 15 -7.63 -2.73 -3.34
C GLU A 15 -7.73 -2.33 -4.80
N ILE A 16 -6.64 -2.51 -5.54
CA ILE A 16 -6.51 -2.00 -6.90
C ILE A 16 -5.83 -3.08 -7.74
N ASP A 17 -6.46 -3.44 -8.86
CA ASP A 17 -6.03 -4.55 -9.71
C ASP A 17 -5.38 -4.09 -11.03
N ILE A 18 -5.95 -3.07 -11.69
CA ILE A 18 -5.55 -2.70 -13.07
C ILE A 18 -5.21 -1.21 -13.25
N ASN A 19 -5.80 -0.31 -12.46
CA ASN A 19 -5.68 1.14 -12.66
C ASN A 19 -5.13 1.87 -11.42
N VAL A 20 -3.93 2.45 -11.52
CA VAL A 20 -3.17 3.05 -10.41
C VAL A 20 -3.75 4.42 -10.01
N ARG A 21 -5.00 4.45 -9.56
CA ARG A 21 -5.71 5.66 -9.13
C ARG A 21 -6.52 5.39 -7.88
N CYS A 22 -6.28 6.18 -6.84
CA CYS A 22 -7.06 6.10 -5.62
C CYS A 22 -8.51 6.55 -5.88
N PRO A 23 -9.54 5.72 -5.58
CA PRO A 23 -10.95 6.05 -5.80
C PRO A 23 -11.45 7.21 -4.94
N PHE A 24 -10.78 7.50 -3.82
CA PHE A 24 -11.22 8.51 -2.86
C PHE A 24 -10.68 9.91 -3.16
N CYS A 25 -9.44 10.02 -3.65
CA CYS A 25 -8.78 11.33 -3.83
C CYS A 25 -8.17 11.53 -5.22
N GLY A 26 -8.29 10.55 -6.12
CA GLY A 26 -7.76 10.62 -7.49
C GLY A 26 -6.23 10.59 -7.59
N HIS A 27 -5.52 10.50 -6.47
CA HIS A 27 -4.06 10.45 -6.40
C HIS A 27 -3.51 9.12 -6.92
N ARG A 28 -2.35 9.15 -7.58
CA ARG A 28 -1.77 7.97 -8.26
C ARG A 28 -0.60 7.34 -7.51
N ILE A 29 -0.19 7.92 -6.38
CA ILE A 29 0.89 7.38 -5.55
C ILE A 29 0.28 6.50 -4.45
N LEU A 30 0.67 5.23 -4.48
CA LEU A 30 0.18 4.16 -3.62
C LEU A 30 1.37 3.41 -3.03
N PHE A 31 1.29 3.10 -1.73
CA PHE A 31 2.29 2.31 -1.01
C PHE A 31 1.77 0.91 -0.80
N LYS A 32 2.59 -0.11 -1.06
CA LYS A 32 2.25 -1.49 -0.67
C LYS A 32 2.30 -1.60 0.85
N GLU A 33 1.32 -2.29 1.43
CA GLU A 33 1.37 -2.53 2.87
C GLU A 33 2.55 -3.43 3.26
N ARG A 34 3.06 -3.20 4.47
CA ARG A 34 4.10 -4.05 5.05
C ARG A 34 3.56 -5.47 5.18
N GLY A 35 4.33 -6.45 4.72
CA GLY A 35 4.00 -7.85 4.93
C GLY A 35 3.92 -8.16 6.42
N ALA A 36 3.06 -9.10 6.81
CA ALA A 36 2.89 -9.52 8.21
C ALA A 36 4.12 -10.23 8.79
N ALA A 37 5.10 -10.58 7.96
CA ALA A 37 6.33 -11.22 8.39
C ALA A 37 7.20 -10.28 9.23
N ILE A 38 7.61 -10.78 10.40
CA ILE A 38 8.64 -10.16 11.22
C ILE A 38 9.97 -10.37 10.50
N LYS A 39 10.74 -9.29 10.34
CA LYS A 39 12.06 -9.34 9.74
C LYS A 39 13.10 -9.39 10.86
N ASP A 40 13.73 -10.55 11.05
CA ASP A 40 14.87 -10.67 11.96
C ASP A 40 16.10 -9.98 11.40
N LEU A 41 16.66 -9.04 12.17
CA LEU A 41 17.84 -8.26 11.79
C LEU A 41 18.82 -8.26 12.97
N LYS A 42 20.08 -8.69 12.73
CA LYS A 42 21.14 -8.59 13.76
C LYS A 42 21.50 -7.12 13.96
N ALA A 43 21.44 -6.65 15.20
CA ALA A 43 22.04 -5.37 15.59
C ALA A 43 23.57 -5.51 15.47
N ARG A 44 24.23 -4.50 14.90
CA ARG A 44 25.68 -4.46 14.73
C ARG A 44 26.32 -3.62 15.83
#